data_AF-A0AAF0QUC3-F1
#
_entry.id   AF-A0AAF0QUC3-F1
#
_cell.length_a   1.000
_cell.length_b   1.000
_cell.length_c   1.000
_cell.angle_alpha   90.00
_cell.angle_beta   90.00
_cell.angle_gamma   90.00
#
_symmetry.space_group_name_H-M   'P 1'
#
loop_
_entity.id
_entity.type
_entity.pdbx_description
1 polymer ?
#
loop_
_entity_poly.entity_id
_entity_poly.type
_entity_poly.pdbx_seq_one_letter_code
_entity_poly.pdbx_strand_id
1 'polypeptide(L)'
;MKGVMRFGKKGKLSPRYIGPYRISQRVGNIAYELELPQELATIHPVFHISMLKKCMGDPSLIIPTEDIGINDSLSYEEIPVQILDRQVRKLRTKEVASVKVLWRNQFVKEAT
;
A
#
# COMPACT_ATOMS: atom_id res chain seq x y z
N MET A 1 -12.04 14.86 -22.90
CA MET A 1 -11.27 15.43 -21.76
C MET A 1 -10.85 14.27 -20.86
N LYS A 2 -9.57 13.89 -20.87
CA LYS A 2 -9.06 12.77 -20.06
C LYS A 2 -8.97 13.24 -18.61
N GLY A 3 -9.87 12.75 -17.76
CA GLY A 3 -9.87 13.03 -16.34
C GLY A 3 -8.51 12.68 -15.74
N VAL A 4 -7.81 13.68 -15.23
CA VAL A 4 -6.59 13.48 -14.45
C VAL A 4 -7.02 12.73 -13.20
N MET A 5 -6.63 11.46 -13.07
CA MET A 5 -6.80 10.69 -11.85
C MET A 5 -5.91 11.31 -10.77
N ARG A 6 -6.43 12.35 -10.12
CA ARG A 6 -5.81 12.95 -8.95
C ARG A 6 -6.07 11.98 -7.81
N PHE A 7 -5.18 11.00 -7.64
CA PHE A 7 -5.06 10.28 -6.39
C PHE A 7 -5.15 11.33 -5.28
N GLY A 8 -6.22 11.26 -4.48
CA GLY A 8 -6.58 12.29 -3.51
C GLY A 8 -5.39 12.71 -2.67
N LYS A 9 -5.40 13.95 -2.17
CA LYS A 9 -4.40 14.47 -1.23
C LYS A 9 -4.11 13.43 -0.15
N LYS A 10 -3.08 12.61 -0.35
CA LYS A 10 -2.69 11.58 0.61
C LYS A 10 -2.20 12.33 1.84
N GLY A 11 -2.93 12.17 2.94
CA GLY A 11 -2.49 12.65 4.24
C GLY A 11 -1.12 12.05 4.57
N LYS A 12 -0.35 12.76 5.40
CA LYS A 12 0.92 12.24 5.93
C LYS A 12 0.64 10.84 6.52
N LEU A 13 1.50 9.88 6.19
CA LEU A 13 1.45 8.49 6.67
C LEU A 13 0.47 7.52 5.98
N SER A 14 -0.27 7.92 4.95
CA SER A 14 -1.09 6.96 4.19
C SER A 14 -0.24 5.99 3.34
N PRO A 15 -0.65 4.71 3.16
CA PRO A 15 0.14 3.71 2.45
C PRO A 15 0.09 4.00 0.98
N ARG A 16 1.23 3.79 0.32
CA ARG A 16 1.34 4.04 -1.10
C ARG A 16 0.79 2.89 -1.95
N TYR A 17 0.83 1.67 -1.44
CA TYR A 17 0.50 0.43 -2.14
C TYR A 17 -0.48 -0.40 -1.31
N ILE A 18 -1.26 -1.26 -1.97
CA ILE A 18 -2.28 -2.12 -1.37
C ILE A 18 -1.89 -3.55 -1.69
N GLY A 19 -1.74 -4.39 -0.67
CA GLY A 19 -1.58 -5.84 -0.76
C GLY A 19 -0.39 -6.33 -1.61
N PRO A 20 0.18 -7.49 -1.30
CA PRO A 20 0.90 -8.25 -2.30
C PRO A 20 -0.11 -9.09 -3.09
N TYR A 21 -0.21 -8.83 -4.39
CA TYR A 21 -1.00 -9.65 -5.31
C TYR A 21 -0.07 -10.48 -6.18
N ARG A 22 -0.51 -11.70 -6.50
CA ARG A 22 0.23 -12.57 -7.42
C ARG A 22 0.08 -12.03 -8.84
N ILE A 23 1.17 -12.06 -9.60
CA ILE A 23 1.13 -11.79 -11.04
C ILE A 23 0.64 -13.08 -11.71
N SER A 24 -0.53 -13.02 -12.35
CA SER A 24 -1.06 -14.11 -13.17
C SER A 24 -0.25 -14.21 -14.47
N GLN A 25 -0.12 -13.09 -15.19
CA GLN A 25 0.61 -13.05 -16.44
C GLN A 25 1.17 -11.66 -16.75
N ARG A 26 2.12 -11.60 -17.69
CA ARG A 26 2.65 -10.35 -18.23
C ARG A 26 1.88 -9.98 -19.51
N VAL A 27 1.28 -8.79 -19.52
CA VAL A 27 0.51 -8.26 -20.67
C VAL A 27 1.37 -7.26 -21.41
N GLY A 28 2.03 -7.71 -22.47
CA GLY A 28 2.98 -6.91 -23.24
C GLY A 28 4.22 -6.49 -22.45
N ASN A 29 4.88 -5.42 -22.89
CA ASN A 29 6.19 -5.07 -22.31
C ASN A 29 6.09 -4.36 -20.96
N ILE A 30 4.99 -3.67 -20.67
CA ILE A 30 4.92 -2.68 -19.58
C ILE A 30 3.72 -2.90 -18.65
N ALA A 31 2.87 -3.90 -18.89
CA ALA A 31 1.74 -4.22 -18.03
C ALA A 31 1.77 -5.65 -17.52
N TYR A 32 1.16 -5.85 -16.35
CA TYR A 32 1.02 -7.13 -15.69
C TYR A 32 -0.41 -7.30 -15.22
N GLU A 33 -0.93 -8.51 -15.35
CA GLU A 33 -2.21 -8.91 -14.82
C GLU A 33 -2.03 -9.51 -13.42
N LEU A 34 -2.77 -8.99 -12.46
CA LEU A 34 -2.75 -9.44 -11.08
C LEU A 34 -3.94 -10.37 -10.80
N GLU A 35 -3.71 -11.38 -9.97
CA GLU A 35 -4.78 -12.16 -9.35
C GLU A 35 -5.40 -11.30 -8.25
N LEU A 36 -6.42 -10.53 -8.63
CA LEU A 36 -7.21 -9.75 -7.70
C LEU A 36 -8.28 -10.60 -7.03
N PRO A 37 -8.55 -10.37 -5.74
CA PRO A 37 -9.60 -11.06 -5.02
C PRO A 37 -10.98 -10.51 -5.41
N GLN A 38 -12.03 -11.27 -5.11
CA GLN A 38 -13.36 -11.00 -5.63
C GLN A 38 -13.94 -9.66 -5.15
N GLU A 39 -13.52 -9.17 -3.97
CA GLU A 39 -13.92 -7.86 -3.46
C GLU A 39 -13.44 -6.71 -4.36
N LEU A 40 -12.41 -6.94 -5.17
CA LEU A 40 -11.84 -5.97 -6.11
C LEU A 40 -12.17 -6.29 -7.57
N ALA A 41 -13.18 -7.13 -7.83
CA ALA A 41 -13.59 -7.50 -9.17
C ALA A 41 -14.01 -6.31 -10.05
N THR A 42 -14.39 -5.17 -9.44
CA THR A 42 -14.68 -3.92 -10.16
C THR A 42 -13.42 -3.27 -10.75
N ILE A 43 -12.23 -3.58 -10.23
CA ILE A 43 -10.95 -3.05 -10.72
C ILE A 43 -10.46 -3.90 -11.88
N HIS A 44 -10.00 -3.27 -12.94
CA HIS A 44 -9.29 -3.98 -14.01
C HIS A 44 -7.99 -4.60 -13.47
N PRO A 45 -7.77 -5.92 -13.66
CA PRO A 45 -6.62 -6.61 -13.06
C PRO A 45 -5.29 -6.29 -13.75
N VAL A 46 -5.29 -5.54 -14.86
CA VAL A 46 -4.10 -5.20 -15.63
C VAL A 46 -3.55 -3.83 -15.20
N PHE A 47 -2.33 -3.81 -14.68
CA PHE A 47 -1.66 -2.62 -14.18
C PHE A 47 -0.34 -2.36 -14.90
N HIS A 48 -0.02 -1.09 -15.11
CA HIS A 48 1.26 -0.66 -15.62
C HIS A 48 2.37 -0.86 -14.56
N ILE A 49 3.58 -1.26 -14.97
CA ILE A 49 4.69 -1.58 -14.05
C ILE A 49 5.03 -0.44 -13.07
N SER A 50 4.81 0.82 -13.44
CA SER A 50 5.05 1.99 -12.58
C SER A 50 4.10 2.09 -11.39
N MET A 51 2.95 1.42 -11.43
CA MET A 51 1.99 1.35 -10.33
C MET A 51 2.28 0.19 -9.37
N LEU A 52 3.20 -0.71 -9.76
CA LEU A 52 3.54 -1.89 -9.00
C LEU A 52 4.87 -1.68 -8.25
N LYS A 53 4.95 -2.28 -7.06
CA LYS A 53 6.21 -2.39 -6.32
C LYS A 53 6.47 -3.87 -6.08
N LYS A 54 7.68 -4.33 -6.44
CA LYS A 54 8.08 -5.72 -6.19
C LYS A 54 8.01 -5.99 -4.68
N CYS A 55 7.20 -6.97 -4.28
CA CYS A 55 7.22 -7.50 -2.93
C CYS A 55 8.47 -8.38 -2.78
N MET A 56 9.34 -8.07 -1.81
CA MET A 56 10.57 -8.82 -1.51
C MET A 56 10.41 -9.69 -0.24
N GLY A 57 9.17 -9.94 0.19
CA GLY A 57 8.83 -10.73 1.37
C GLY A 57 8.45 -12.18 1.05
N ASP A 58 8.22 -12.97 2.09
CA ASP A 58 7.69 -14.33 1.99
C ASP A 58 6.29 -14.29 1.35
N PRO A 59 5.98 -15.10 0.31
CA PRO A 59 4.63 -15.21 -0.26
C PRO A 59 3.55 -15.61 0.76
N SER A 60 3.90 -16.09 1.95
CA SER A 60 2.95 -16.26 3.06
C SER A 60 2.42 -14.94 3.66
N LEU A 61 2.97 -13.78 3.26
CA LEU A 61 2.54 -12.44 3.69
C LEU A 61 1.41 -11.87 2.83
N ILE A 62 0.70 -12.70 2.06
CA ILE A 62 -0.53 -12.27 1.40
C ILE A 62 -1.57 -12.02 2.48
N ILE A 63 -1.75 -10.74 2.83
CA ILE A 63 -2.87 -10.31 3.67
C ILE A 63 -4.15 -10.58 2.86
N PRO A 64 -5.07 -11.41 3.36
CA PRO A 64 -6.39 -11.55 2.75
C PRO A 64 -7.06 -10.17 2.69
N THR A 65 -7.60 -9.81 1.54
CA THR A 65 -8.34 -8.55 1.35
C THR A 65 -9.58 -8.42 2.24
N GLU A 66 -10.06 -9.55 2.79
CA GLU A 66 -11.12 -9.63 3.78
C GLU A 66 -10.86 -8.72 5.00
N ASP A 67 -9.60 -8.51 5.38
CA ASP A 67 -9.23 -7.61 6.50
C ASP A 67 -9.11 -6.12 6.10
N ILE A 68 -9.04 -5.81 4.80
CA ILE A 68 -8.67 -4.46 4.35
C ILE A 68 -9.88 -3.51 4.29
N GLY A 69 -11.13 -3.99 4.37
CA GLY A 69 -12.31 -3.12 4.47
C GLY A 69 -12.37 -2.08 3.33
N ILE A 70 -12.02 -2.49 2.12
CA ILE A 70 -12.02 -1.62 0.93
C ILE A 70 -13.49 -1.31 0.61
N ASN A 71 -13.87 -0.04 0.68
CA ASN A 71 -15.21 0.41 0.33
C ASN A 71 -15.39 0.47 -1.20
N ASP A 72 -16.64 0.65 -1.66
CA ASP A 72 -16.99 0.74 -3.09
C ASP A 72 -16.25 1.85 -3.85
N SER A 73 -15.62 2.81 -3.14
CA SER A 73 -14.78 3.86 -3.73
C SER A 73 -13.31 3.45 -3.89
N LEU A 74 -12.97 2.17 -3.66
CA LEU A 74 -11.62 1.62 -3.68
C LEU A 74 -10.68 2.29 -2.67
N SER A 75 -11.25 2.83 -1.58
CA SER A 75 -10.50 3.38 -0.46
C SER A 75 -10.71 2.53 0.79
N TYR A 76 -9.70 2.46 1.65
CA TYR A 76 -9.82 1.81 2.96
C TYR A 76 -9.38 2.79 4.04
N GLU A 77 -9.97 2.63 5.22
CA GLU A 77 -9.61 3.44 6.38
C GLU A 77 -8.40 2.84 7.08
N GLU A 78 -7.35 3.63 7.17
CA GLU A 78 -6.12 3.28 7.86
C GLU A 78 -6.19 3.69 9.33
N ILE A 79 -6.16 2.69 10.22
CA ILE A 79 -6.19 2.91 11.66
C ILE A 79 -4.79 2.64 12.21
N PRO A 80 -4.10 3.65 12.80
CA PRO A 80 -2.85 3.43 13.49
C PRO A 80 -3.13 2.60 14.75
N VAL A 81 -2.46 1.45 14.87
CA VAL A 81 -2.64 0.55 16.01
C VAL A 81 -1.67 0.90 17.13
N GLN A 82 -0.40 1.11 16.79
CA GLN A 82 0.64 1.31 17.79
C GLN A 82 1.85 2.08 17.22
N ILE A 83 2.50 2.87 18.06
CA ILE A 83 3.85 3.40 17.78
C ILE A 83 4.85 2.35 18.24
N LEU A 84 5.61 1.78 17.32
CA LEU A 84 6.61 0.75 17.59
C LEU A 84 7.94 1.32 18.05
N ASP A 85 8.31 2.50 17.53
CA ASP A 85 9.60 3.11 17.81
C ASP A 85 9.54 4.63 17.67
N ARG A 86 10.45 5.31 18.36
CA ARG A 86 10.64 6.76 18.27
C ARG A 86 12.13 7.07 18.30
N GLN A 87 12.63 7.64 17.21
CA GLN A 87 14.00 8.13 17.12
C GLN A 87 14.01 9.66 17.08
N VAL A 88 15.01 10.28 17.71
CA VAL A 88 15.24 11.73 17.62
C VAL A 88 16.59 11.95 16.98
N ARG A 89 16.61 12.63 15.84
CA ARG A 89 17.83 13.01 15.14
C ARG A 89 18.17 14.47 15.46
N LYS A 90 19.32 14.67 16.11
CA LYS A 90 19.92 16.00 16.26
C LYS A 90 20.56 16.42 14.94
N LEU A 91 20.01 17.45 14.33
CA LEU A 91 20.64 18.19 13.23
C LEU A 91 21.38 19.41 13.79
N ARG A 92 22.18 20.06 12.95
CA ARG A 92 23.05 21.20 13.34
C ARG A 92 22.29 22.36 13.99
N THR A 93 21.01 22.54 13.66
CA THR A 93 20.16 23.65 14.12
C THR A 93 18.86 23.22 14.80
N LYS A 94 18.51 21.93 14.79
CA LYS A 94 17.23 21.46 15.33
C LYS A 94 17.23 19.97 15.64
N GLU A 95 16.32 19.56 16.50
CA GLU A 95 16.00 18.16 16.74
C GLU A 95 14.77 17.77 15.94
N VAL A 96 14.82 16.62 15.27
CA VAL A 96 13.69 16.06 14.52
C VAL A 96 13.35 14.69 15.08
N ALA A 97 12.16 14.56 15.66
CA ALA A 97 11.62 13.28 16.09
C ALA A 97 10.92 12.58 14.90
N SER A 98 11.24 11.32 14.68
CA SER A 98 10.49 10.41 13.82
C SER A 98 9.97 9.22 14.64
N VAL A 99 8.77 8.78 14.30
CA VAL A 99 8.10 7.64 14.92
C VAL A 99 7.86 6.57 13.87
N LYS A 100 7.96 5.31 14.27
CA LYS A 100 7.58 4.14 13.48
C LYS A 100 6.19 3.69 13.92
N VAL A 101 5.24 3.66 13.01
CA VAL A 101 3.83 3.36 13.29
C VAL A 101 3.43 2.03 12.66
N LEU A 102 2.81 1.18 13.47
CA LEU A 102 2.11 -0.03 13.03
C LEU A 102 0.68 0.34 12.64
N TRP A 103 0.30 -0.01 11.42
CA TRP A 103 -1.04 0.16 10.88
C TRP A 103 -1.80 -1.16 10.97
N ARG A 104 -3.13 -1.10 11.13
CA ARG A 104 -3.98 -2.29 11.32
C ARG A 104 -3.81 -3.34 10.22
N ASN A 105 -3.61 -2.86 8.99
CA ASN A 105 -3.54 -3.69 7.78
C ASN A 105 -2.09 -3.85 7.29
N GLN A 106 -1.10 -3.63 8.16
CA GLN A 106 0.32 -3.84 7.85
C GLN A 106 0.97 -4.81 8.84
N PHE A 107 1.89 -5.64 8.34
CA PHE A 107 2.72 -6.45 9.22
C PHE A 107 3.76 -5.58 9.95
N VAL A 108 4.16 -6.01 11.14
CA VAL A 108 5.18 -5.33 11.97
C VAL A 108 6.50 -5.09 11.24
N LYS A 109 6.87 -5.97 10.29
CA LYS A 109 8.06 -5.81 9.45
C LYS A 109 7.95 -4.66 8.44
N GLU A 110 6.74 -4.29 8.05
CA GLU A 110 6.44 -3.26 7.05
C GLU A 110 6.04 -1.91 7.67
N ALA A 111 5.92 -1.85 9.00
CA ALA A 111 5.65 -0.63 9.73
C ALA A 111 6.65 0.48 9.34
N THR A 112 6.13 1.68 9.09
CA THR A 112 6.88 2.85 8.58
C THR A 112 7.14 3.86 9.68
#